data_AF-A0A653QDS7-F1
#
_entry.id   AF-A0A653QDS7-F1
#
_cell.length_a   1.000
_cell.length_b   1.000
_cell.length_c   1.000
_cell.angle_alpha   90.00
_cell.angle_beta   90.00
_cell.angle_gamma   90.00
#
_symmetry.space_group_name_H-M   'P 1'
#
loop_
_entity.id
_entity.type
_entity.pdbx_description
1 polymer ?
#
loop_
_entity_poly.entity_id
_entity_poly.type
_entity_poly.pdbx_seq_one_letter_code
_entity_poly.pdbx_strand_id
1 'polypeptide(L)' 'MILHYIVFGILFLGGFALLGIAPGLPSWQGPLFVAGILAISLALAYMMREPGSATKRTRSWEN' A
#
# COMPACT_ATOMS: atom_id res chain seq x y z
N MET A 1 8.21 7.32 9.94
CA MET A 1 6.94 8.03 10.22
C MET A 1 6.44 8.77 8.98
N ILE A 2 6.99 9.93 8.61
CA ILE A 2 6.49 10.73 7.46
C ILE A 2 6.60 10.03 6.10
N LEU A 3 7.69 9.31 5.83
CA LEU A 3 7.89 8.61 4.55
C LEU A 3 6.81 7.55 4.30
N HIS A 4 6.42 6.81 5.35
CA HIS A 4 5.39 5.77 5.22
C HIS A 4 4.03 6.38 4.94
N TYR A 5 3.74 7.54 5.54
CA TYR A 5 2.54 8.31 5.27
C TYR A 5 2.50 8.82 3.81
N ILE A 6 3.63 9.32 3.30
CA ILE A 6 3.74 9.76 1.90
C ILE A 6 3.52 8.58 0.94
N VAL A 7 4.15 7.44 1.19
CA VAL A 7 3.99 6.22 0.37
C VAL A 7 2.53 5.73 0.38
N PHE A 8 1.87 5.78 1.53
CA PHE A 8 0.45 5.46 1.63
C PHE A 8 -0.42 6.46 0.85
N GLY A 9 -0.20 7.76 1.02
CA GLY A 9 -0.97 8.82 0.34
C GLY A 9 -0.86 8.73 -1.19
N ILE A 10 0.39 8.77 -1.69
CA ILE A 10 0.91 7.86 -2.71
C ILE A 10 -0.07 6.91 -3.43
N LEU A 11 0.00 5.68 -2.96
CA LEU A 11 -0.71 4.51 -3.47
C LEU A 11 -2.23 4.67 -3.39
N PHE A 12 -2.73 5.32 -2.33
CA PHE A 12 -4.16 5.48 -2.12
C PHE A 12 -4.77 6.50 -3.11
N LEU A 13 -4.27 7.74 -3.14
CA LEU A 13 -4.76 8.75 -4.09
C LEU A 13 -4.45 8.34 -5.53
N GLY A 14 -3.27 7.78 -5.78
CA GLY A 14 -2.89 7.27 -7.10
C GLY A 14 -3.84 6.17 -7.59
N GLY A 15 -4.22 5.23 -6.71
CA GLY A 15 -5.18 4.19 -7.02
C GLY A 15 -6.58 4.73 -7.35
N PHE A 16 -7.08 5.70 -6.58
CA PHE A 16 -8.36 6.36 -6.89
C PHE A 16 -8.32 7.18 -8.18
N ALA A 17 -7.22 7.87 -8.45
CA ALA A 17 -7.03 8.60 -9.70
C ALA A 17 -7.06 7.64 -10.91
N LEU A 18 -6.38 6.49 -10.81
CA LEU A 18 -6.40 5.43 -11.83
C LEU A 18 -7.82 4.90 -12.10
N LEU A 19 -8.61 4.67 -11.05
CA LEU A 19 -10.01 4.25 -11.19
C LEU A 19 -10.89 5.33 -11.84
N GLY A 20 -10.63 6.61 -11.52
CA GLY A 20 -11.37 7.74 -12.09
C GLY A 20 -11.09 7.97 -13.57
N ILE A 21 -9.85 7.78 -14.03
CA ILE A 21 -9.49 7.94 -15.44
C ILE A 21 -9.77 6.70 -16.29
N ALA A 22 -9.82 5.50 -15.69
CA ALA A 22 -10.03 4.23 -16.40
C ALA A 22 -11.19 4.24 -17.42
N PRO A 23 -12.40 4.75 -17.11
CA PRO A 23 -13.49 4.77 -18.09
C PRO A 23 -13.24 5.71 -19.27
N GLY A 24 -12.37 6.71 -19.12
CA GLY A 24 -12.06 7.72 -20.13
C GLY A 24 -10.96 7.31 -21.13
N LEU A 25 -10.28 6.17 -20.93
CA LEU A 25 -9.22 5.70 -21.84
C LEU A 25 -9.66 4.47 -22.66
N PRO A 26 -10.06 4.64 -23.93
CA PRO A 26 -10.36 3.53 -24.82
C PRO A 26 -9.21 2.52 -24.87
N SER A 27 -9.51 1.23 -24.91
CA SER A 27 -8.55 0.09 -24.91
C SER A 27 -7.71 -0.13 -23.65
N TRP A 28 -7.63 0.84 -22.73
CA TRP A 28 -6.85 0.73 -21.48
C TRP A 28 -7.71 0.64 -20.20
N GLN A 29 -9.05 0.65 -20.34
CA GLN A 29 -10.01 0.56 -19.23
C GLN A 29 -9.68 -0.59 -18.26
N GLY A 30 -9.54 -1.81 -18.78
CA GLY A 30 -9.30 -3.00 -17.98
C GLY A 30 -7.98 -2.93 -17.19
N PRO A 31 -6.83 -2.74 -17.84
CA PRO A 31 -5.55 -2.61 -17.17
C PRO A 31 -5.50 -1.48 -16.13
N LEU A 32 -6.03 -0.30 -16.44
CA LEU A 32 -6.05 0.84 -15.50
C LEU A 32 -6.95 0.59 -14.29
N PHE A 33 -8.09 -0.06 -14.52
CA PHE A 33 -8.98 -0.45 -13.44
C PHE A 33 -8.29 -1.44 -12.48
N VAL A 34 -7.66 -2.49 -13.02
CA VAL A 34 -6.91 -3.47 -12.22
C VAL A 34 -5.73 -2.82 -11.49
N ALA A 35 -4.97 -1.96 -12.16
CA ALA A 35 -3.87 -1.22 -11.55
C ALA A 35 -4.33 -0.34 -10.38
N GLY A 36 -5.49 0.32 -10.53
CA GLY A 36 -6.11 1.11 -9.47
C GLY A 36 -6.47 0.27 -8.24
N ILE A 37 -7.09 -0.90 -8.45
CA ILE A 37 -7.42 -1.84 -7.35
C ILE A 37 -6.14 -2.34 -6.66
N LEU A 38 -5.13 -2.78 -7.43
CA LEU A 38 -3.87 -3.26 -6.88
C LEU A 38 -3.14 -2.18 -6.08
N ALA A 39 -3.15 -0.92 -6.54
CA ALA A 39 -2.56 0.19 -5.82
C ALA A 39 -3.24 0.45 -4.47
N ILE A 40 -4.58 0.40 -4.41
CA ILE A 40 -5.32 0.55 -3.16
C ILE A 40 -5.06 -0.64 -2.22
N SER A 41 -5.11 -1.87 -2.73
CA SER A 41 -4.79 -3.06 -1.94
C SER A 41 -3.38 -3.00 -1.35
N LEU A 42 -2.41 -2.53 -2.14
CA LEU A 42 -1.04 -2.33 -1.68
C LEU A 42 -0.93 -1.22 -0.63
N ALA A 43 -1.69 -0.13 -0.77
CA ALA A 43 -1.76 0.94 0.23
C ALA A 43 -2.25 0.39 1.59
N LEU A 44 -3.32 -0.39 1.58
CA LEU A 44 -3.89 -0.99 2.80
C LEU A 44 -2.93 -2.01 3.43
N ALA A 45 -2.35 -2.90 2.61
CA ALA A 45 -1.36 -3.87 3.07
C ALA A 45 -0.13 -3.18 3.69
N TYR A 46 0.30 -2.06 3.12
CA TYR A 46 1.42 -1.28 3.65
C TYR A 46 1.12 -0.65 5.01
N MET A 47 -0.12 -0.23 5.28
CA MET A 47 -0.53 0.29 6.58
C MET A 47 -0.68 -0.82 7.64
N MET A 48 -1.15 -1.99 7.24
CA MET A 48 -1.31 -3.16 8.12
C MET A 48 0.02 -3.86 8.42
N ARG A 49 1.10 -3.52 7.72
CA ARG A 49 2.42 -4.07 7.97
C ARG A 49 2.90 -3.66 9.37
N GLU A 50 3.09 -4.65 10.23
CA GLU A 50 3.76 -4.44 11.52
C GLU A 50 5.21 -3.95 11.30
N PRO A 51 5.59 -2.78 11.83
CA PRO A 51 6.99 -2.35 11.86
C PRO A 51 7.71 -3.12 12.98
N GLY A 52 8.15 -4.34 12.65
CA GLY A 52 8.98 -5.30 13.40
C GLY A 52 9.32 -5.08 14.89
N SER A 53 9.04 -6.10 15.71
CA SER A 53 10.07 -6.87 16.45
C SER A 53 9.43 -7.99 17.29
N ALA A 54 8.98 -9.07 16.66
CA ALA A 54 8.61 -10.30 17.38
C ALA A 54 9.83 -11.13 17.83
N THR A 55 11.06 -10.71 17.50
CA THR A 55 12.32 -11.41 17.83
C THR A 55 13.17 -10.71 18.89
N LYS A 56 12.59 -9.90 19.77
CA LYS A 56 13.22 -9.69 21.08
C LYS A 56 13.06 -10.97 21.90
N ARG A 57 13.93 -11.94 21.66
CA ARG A 57 14.23 -12.98 22.65
C ARG A 57 14.85 -12.23 23.83
N THR A 58 14.03 -11.86 24.81
CA THR A 58 14.53 -11.47 26.12
C THR A 58 15.33 -12.67 26.60
N ARG A 59 16.66 -12.56 26.60
CA ARG A 59 17.54 -13.54 27.25
C ARG A 59 17.17 -13.50 28.72
N SER A 60 16.31 -14.42 29.16
CA SER A 60 15.93 -14.57 30.58
C SER A 60 17.00 -15.31 31.39
N TRP A 61 18.23 -15.38 30.89
CA TRP A 61 19.32 -16.23 31.40
C TRP A 61 20.67 -15.51 31.34
N GLU A 62 20.69 -14.20 31.63
CA GLU A 62 21.92 -13.53 32.05
C GLU A 62 21.80 -13.32 33.57
N ASN A 63 22.77 -13.90 34.29
CA ASN A 63 22.90 -14.03 35.74
C ASN A 63 22.63 -12.77 36.55
#